data_AF-A0A7C3MIB7-F1
#
_entry.id   AF-A0A7C3MIB7-F1
#
_cell.length_a   1.000
_cell.length_b   1.000
_cell.length_c   1.000
_cell.angle_alpha   90.00
_cell.angle_beta   90.00
_cell.angle_gamma   90.00
#
_symmetry.space_group_name_H-M   'P 1'
#
loop_
_entity.id
_entity.type
_entity.pdbx_description
1 polymer ?
#
loop_
_entity_poly.entity_id
_entity_poly.type
_entity_poly.pdbx_seq_one_letter_code
_entity_poly.pdbx_strand_id
1 'polypeptide(L)'
;MLKIVAFNILLASARIINLSLTIYMWIIIVRALISWFSPDPRNRFVIILHRLTEPVLKPIRKIIPPSQLGGIDISPFIMILVIIFMNNFLVGSLIGIASKMR
;
A
#
# COMPACT_ATOMS: atom_id res chain seq x y z
N MET A 1 -18.93 -22.83 19.74
CA MET A 1 -19.43 -22.41 18.42
C MET A 1 -19.11 -20.94 18.13
N LEU A 2 -19.57 -19.97 18.94
CA LEU A 2 -19.34 -18.53 18.71
C LEU A 2 -17.85 -18.15 18.58
N LYS A 3 -16.98 -18.69 19.45
CA LYS A 3 -15.53 -18.42 19.41
C LYS A 3 -14.85 -18.87 18.11
N ILE A 4 -15.28 -20.01 17.55
CA ILE A 4 -14.74 -20.54 16.28
C ILE A 4 -15.15 -19.65 15.11
N VAL A 5 -16.41 -19.20 15.09
CA VAL A 5 -16.90 -18.28 14.05
C VAL A 5 -16.14 -16.95 14.13
N ALA A 6 -15.98 -16.38 15.32
CA ALA A 6 -15.23 -15.14 15.53
C ALA A 6 -13.76 -15.27 15.09
N PHE A 7 -13.11 -16.38 15.43
CA PHE A 7 -11.75 -16.70 14.98
C PHE A 7 -11.62 -16.70 13.46
N ASN A 8 -12.51 -17.43 12.76
CA ASN A 8 -12.48 -17.55 11.31
C ASN A 8 -12.72 -16.21 10.61
N ILE A 9 -13.66 -15.41 11.11
CA ILE A 9 -13.94 -14.07 10.58
C ILE A 9 -12.70 -13.18 10.69
N LEU A 10 -12.08 -13.11 11.87
CA LEU A 10 -10.90 -12.25 12.08
C LEU A 10 -9.71 -12.70 11.23
N LEU A 11 -9.48 -14.00 11.11
CA LEU A 11 -8.42 -14.53 10.27
C LEU A 11 -8.66 -14.23 8.78
N ALA A 12 -9.90 -14.37 8.31
CA ALA A 12 -10.27 -14.04 6.94
C ALA A 12 -10.10 -12.54 6.65
N SER A 13 -10.56 -11.67 7.56
CA SER A 13 -10.36 -10.22 7.46
C SER A 13 -8.88 -9.85 7.39
N ALA A 14 -8.05 -10.43 8.27
CA ALA A 14 -6.61 -10.17 8.27
C ALA A 14 -5.96 -10.56 6.92
N ARG A 15 -6.37 -11.70 6.34
CA ARG A 15 -5.87 -12.17 5.04
C ARG A 15 -6.29 -11.25 3.89
N ILE A 16 -7.54 -10.78 3.89
CA ILE A 16 -8.04 -9.84 2.87
C ILE A 16 -7.26 -8.52 2.96
N ILE A 17 -7.08 -7.97 4.17
CA ILE A 17 -6.31 -6.74 4.39
C ILE A 17 -4.86 -6.91 3.91
N ASN A 18 -4.21 -8.01 4.28
CA ASN A 18 -2.86 -8.34 3.80
C ASN A 18 -2.77 -8.37 2.27
N LEU A 19 -3.72 -9.04 1.62
CA LEU A 19 -3.76 -9.14 0.16
C LEU A 19 -3.97 -7.76 -0.48
N SER A 20 -4.90 -6.96 0.03
CA SER A 20 -5.16 -5.61 -0.46
C SER A 20 -3.94 -4.70 -0.33
N LEU A 21 -3.27 -4.71 0.83
CA LEU A 21 -2.03 -3.96 1.05
C LEU A 21 -0.91 -4.41 0.11
N THR A 22 -0.77 -5.73 -0.09
CA THR A 22 0.24 -6.31 -0.99
C THR A 22 0.00 -5.89 -2.44
N ILE A 23 -1.25 -6.00 -2.93
CA ILE A 23 -1.61 -5.55 -4.28
C ILE A 23 -1.34 -4.06 -4.44
N TYR A 24 -1.72 -3.25 -3.45
CA TYR A 24 -1.52 -1.80 -3.52
C TYR A 24 -0.03 -1.40 -3.49
N MET A 25 0.79 -2.12 -2.73
CA MET A 25 2.25 -1.98 -2.75
C MET A 25 2.80 -2.21 -4.16
N TRP A 26 2.36 -3.28 -4.84
CA TRP A 26 2.78 -3.55 -6.23
C TRP A 26 2.31 -2.47 -7.20
N ILE A 27 1.11 -1.92 -7.03
CA ILE A 27 0.62 -0.78 -7.82
C ILE A 27 1.57 0.42 -7.66
N ILE A 28 2.02 0.72 -6.44
CA ILE A 28 2.97 1.81 -6.16
C ILE A 28 4.35 1.52 -6.76
N ILE A 29 4.83 0.28 -6.68
CA ILE A 29 6.10 -0.13 -7.30
C ILE A 29 6.04 0.09 -8.82
N VAL A 30 4.98 -0.40 -9.48
CA VAL A 30 4.78 -0.20 -10.92
C VAL A 30 4.71 1.29 -11.26
N ARG A 31 4.06 2.11 -10.42
CA ARG A 31 4.01 3.58 -10.59
C ARG A 31 5.40 4.22 -10.55
N ALA A 32 6.26 3.80 -9.62
CA ALA A 32 7.63 4.28 -9.48
C ALA A 32 8.49 3.87 -10.67
N LEU A 33 8.41 2.60 -11.09
CA LEU A 33 9.13 2.11 -12.26
C LEU A 33 8.73 2.89 -13.52
N ILE A 34 7.43 3.11 -13.72
CA ILE A 34 6.92 3.88 -14.86
C ILE A 34 7.41 5.32 -14.85
N SER A 35 7.58 5.95 -13.69
CA SER A 35 8.14 7.32 -13.64
C SER A 35 9.60 7.40 -14.09
N TRP A 36 10.39 6.33 -13.96
CA TRP A 36 11.77 6.34 -14.45
C TRP A 36 11.87 6.23 -15.97
N PHE A 37 10.98 5.45 -16.60
CA PHE A 37 10.98 5.29 -18.05
C PHE A 37 10.22 6.39 -18.81
N SER A 38 9.48 7.25 -18.11
CA SER A 38 8.75 8.38 -18.70
C SER A 38 7.90 8.05 -19.95
N PRO A 39 6.96 7.09 -19.88
CA PRO A 39 6.12 6.73 -21.03
C PRO A 39 5.09 7.81 -21.37
N ASP A 40 4.45 7.71 -22.55
CA ASP A 40 3.45 8.69 -23.03
C ASP A 40 2.35 8.92 -21.96
N PRO A 41 2.22 10.16 -21.44
CA PRO A 41 1.22 10.50 -20.42
C PRO A 41 -0.24 10.29 -20.87
N ARG A 42 -0.50 10.21 -22.17
CA ARG A 42 -1.83 9.96 -22.75
C ARG A 42 -2.23 8.49 -22.72
N ASN A 43 -1.31 7.59 -22.38
CA ASN A 43 -1.62 6.17 -22.25
C ASN A 43 -2.62 5.95 -21.09
N ARG A 44 -3.75 5.29 -21.40
CA ARG A 44 -4.82 5.03 -20.43
C ARG A 44 -4.30 4.30 -19.17
N PHE A 45 -3.35 3.39 -19.32
CA PHE A 45 -2.76 2.67 -18.19
C PHE A 45 -1.99 3.61 -17.25
N VAL A 46 -1.20 4.53 -17.80
CA VAL A 46 -0.46 5.54 -17.02
C VAL A 46 -1.43 6.46 -16.27
N ILE A 47 -2.50 6.90 -16.93
CA ILE A 47 -3.54 7.75 -16.32
C ILE A 47 -4.22 7.03 -15.15
N ILE A 48 -4.62 5.78 -15.34
CA ILE A 48 -5.25 4.96 -14.28
C ILE A 48 -4.29 4.81 -13.11
N LEU A 49 -3.04 4.48 -13.38
CA LEU A 49 -2.04 4.26 -12.35
C LEU A 49 -1.76 5.52 -11.53
N HIS A 50 -1.68 6.68 -12.19
CA HIS A 50 -1.64 7.97 -11.50
C HIS A 50 -2.88 8.16 -10.63
N ARG A 51 -4.09 7.99 -11.16
CA ARG A 51 -5.32 8.18 -10.38
C ARG A 51 -5.39 7.29 -9.14
N LEU A 52 -4.89 6.06 -9.22
CA LEU A 52 -4.88 5.11 -8.09
C LEU A 52 -3.84 5.45 -7.02
N THR A 53 -2.73 6.10 -7.39
CA THR A 53 -1.59 6.33 -6.48
C THR A 53 -1.48 7.78 -6.01
N GLU A 54 -1.97 8.75 -6.77
CA GLU A 54 -1.90 10.18 -6.41
C GLU A 54 -2.56 10.52 -5.06
N PRO A 55 -3.70 9.95 -4.64
CA PRO A 55 -4.30 10.27 -3.34
C PRO A 55 -3.37 10.02 -2.15
N VAL A 56 -2.50 9.02 -2.23
CA VAL A 56 -1.56 8.67 -1.15
C VAL A 56 -0.16 9.24 -1.37
N LEU A 57 0.28 9.39 -2.62
CA LEU A 57 1.61 9.92 -2.93
C LEU A 57 1.66 11.45 -2.87
N LYS A 58 0.58 12.15 -3.27
CA LYS A 58 0.54 13.62 -3.27
C LYS A 58 0.71 14.23 -1.87
N PRO A 59 0.09 13.71 -0.79
CA PRO A 59 0.37 14.18 0.56
C PRO A 59 1.84 14.03 0.95
N ILE A 60 2.47 12.89 0.61
CA ILE A 60 3.88 12.65 0.91
C ILE A 60 4.76 13.66 0.16
N ARG A 61 4.50 13.92 -1.12
CA ARG A 61 5.20 14.96 -1.91
C ARG A 61 5.01 16.37 -1.37
N LYS A 62 3.92 16.65 -0.66
CA LYS A 62 3.73 17.96 -0.01
C LYS A 62 4.64 18.12 1.22
N ILE A 63 4.87 17.03 1.94
CA ILE A 63 5.72 17.02 3.14
C ILE A 63 7.20 16.99 2.73
N ILE A 64 7.54 16.17 1.74
CA ILE A 64 8.89 16.04 1.19
C ILE A 64 8.84 16.28 -0.32
N PRO A 65 8.89 17.55 -0.75
CA PRO A 65 8.88 17.90 -2.16
C PRO A 65 10.07 17.29 -2.92
N PRO A 66 9.85 16.70 -4.12
CA PRO A 66 10.95 16.18 -4.96
C PRO A 66 12.01 17.23 -5.29
N SER A 67 11.67 18.52 -5.30
CA SER A 67 12.62 19.62 -5.52
C SER A 67 13.71 19.70 -4.45
N GLN A 68 13.45 19.21 -3.24
CA GLN A 68 14.43 19.14 -2.16
C GLN A 68 15.39 17.95 -2.30
N LEU A 69 15.09 17.02 -3.23
CA LEU A 69 15.81 15.77 -3.44
C LEU A 69 16.35 15.66 -4.87
N GLY A 70 16.74 16.79 -5.46
CA GLY A 70 17.31 16.82 -6.82
C GLY A 70 16.33 16.43 -7.91
N GLY A 71 15.01 16.55 -7.67
CA GLY A 71 13.95 16.21 -8.62
C GLY A 71 13.50 14.75 -8.57
N ILE A 72 14.08 13.92 -7.70
CA ILE A 72 13.70 12.51 -7.56
C ILE A 72 12.51 12.38 -6.61
N ASP A 73 11.45 11.72 -7.06
CA ASP A 73 10.27 11.44 -6.25
C ASP A 73 10.47 10.18 -5.38
N ILE A 74 10.84 10.38 -4.11
CA ILE A 74 10.98 9.27 -3.13
C ILE A 74 9.65 8.87 -2.49
N SER A 75 8.55 9.54 -2.80
CA SER A 75 7.25 9.28 -2.18
C SER A 75 6.77 7.84 -2.33
N PRO A 76 6.96 7.15 -3.48
CA PRO A 76 6.63 5.73 -3.60
C PRO A 76 7.37 4.87 -2.57
N PHE A 77 8.65 5.15 -2.33
CA PHE A 77 9.44 4.40 -1.36
C PHE A 77 8.91 4.59 0.07
N ILE A 78 8.63 5.84 0.46
CA ILE A 78 8.02 6.14 1.76
C ILE A 78 6.69 5.42 1.92
N MET A 79 5.83 5.44 0.88
CA MET A 79 4.54 4.77 0.94
C MET A 79 4.67 3.25 1.05
N ILE A 80 5.67 2.64 0.38
CA ILE A 80 5.97 1.21 0.53
C ILE A 80 6.34 0.89 1.99
N LEU A 81 7.17 1.71 2.63
CA LEU A 81 7.50 1.53 4.05
C LEU A 81 6.26 1.63 4.95
N VAL A 82 5.37 2.59 4.68
CA VAL A 82 4.08 2.71 5.39
C VAL A 82 3.23 1.46 5.21
N ILE A 83 3.16 0.91 3.99
CA ILE A 83 2.39 -0.30 3.72
C ILE A 83 2.99 -1.51 4.44
N ILE A 84 4.31 -1.67 4.43
CA ILE A 84 5.00 -2.75 5.16
C ILE A 84 4.70 -2.63 6.66
N PHE A 85 4.79 -1.42 7.22
CA PHE A 85 4.45 -1.15 8.61
C PHE A 85 2.99 -1.49 8.90
N MET A 86 2.03 -1.02 8.08
CA MET A 86 0.61 -1.31 8.23
C MET A 86 0.31 -2.80 8.14
N ASN A 87 1.00 -3.53 7.26
CA ASN A 87 0.85 -4.97 7.15
C ASN A 87 1.31 -5.65 8.45
N ASN A 88 2.56 -5.41 8.86
CA ASN A 88 3.11 -6.02 10.06
C ASN A 88 2.32 -5.66 11.32
N PHE A 89 1.93 -4.39 11.46
CA PHE A 89 1.19 -3.91 12.63
C PHE A 89 -0.28 -4.34 12.62
N LEU A 90 -1.05 -3.99 11.60
CA LEU A 90 -2.50 -4.25 11.57
C LEU A 90 -2.81 -5.74 11.34
N VAL A 91 -2.22 -6.36 10.32
CA VAL A 91 -2.46 -7.78 10.01
C VAL A 91 -1.90 -8.64 11.14
N GLY A 92 -0.68 -8.34 11.61
CA GLY A 92 -0.08 -9.03 12.75
C GLY A 92 -0.93 -8.95 14.01
N SER A 93 -1.48 -7.78 14.33
CA SER A 93 -2.39 -7.60 15.48
C SER A 93 -3.68 -8.41 15.33
N LEU A 94 -4.31 -8.39 14.15
CA LEU A 94 -5.54 -9.16 13.90
C LEU A 94 -5.31 -10.67 14.02
N ILE A 95 -4.21 -11.18 13.46
CA ILE A 95 -3.84 -12.59 13.57
C ILE A 95 -3.51 -12.95 15.03
N GLY A 96 -2.78 -12.08 15.74
CA GLY A 96 -2.44 -12.29 17.15
C GLY A 96 -3.66 -12.28 18.08
N ILE A 97 -4.68 -11.49 17.75
CA ILE A 97 -5.97 -11.53 18.46
C ILE A 97 -6.72 -12.82 18.12
N ALA A 98 -6.77 -13.19 16.83
CA ALA A 98 -7.40 -14.44 16.40
C ALA A 98 -6.77 -15.67 17.07
N SER A 99 -5.44 -15.75 17.14
CA SER A 99 -4.75 -16.90 17.73
C SER A 99 -5.07 -17.11 19.21
N LYS A 100 -5.41 -16.06 19.97
CA LYS A 100 -5.84 -16.14 21.37
C LYS A 100 -7.27 -16.68 21.55
N MET A 101 -8.08 -16.70 20.48
CA MET A 101 -9.47 -17.16 20.50
C MET A 101 -9.64 -18.63 20.10
N ARG A 102 -8.58 -19.23 19.54
CA ARG A 102 -8.51 -20.67 19.23
C ARG A 102 -8.38 -21.48 20.53
#